data_AF-F0QT31-F1
#
_entry.id   AF-F0QT31-F1
#
_cell.length_a   1.000
_cell.length_b   1.000
_cell.length_c   1.000
_cell.angle_alpha   90.00
_cell.angle_beta   90.00
_cell.angle_gamma   90.00
#
_symmetry.space_group_name_H-M   'P 1'
#
loop_
_entity.id
_entity.type
_entity.pdbx_description
1 polymer ?
#
loop_
_entity_poly.entity_id
_entity_poly.type
_entity_poly.pdbx_seq_one_letter_code
_entity_poly.pdbx_strand_id
1 'polypeptide(L)'
;MNLVIKMPSPKPVDGLPYRTKIYVNNQVLLPARLIRALGIDWVRYADITIRHNGEVITLRKALLLRTRHTASRQFTIPREVREKYGVMPLDEVEILDIRPLRIKEVSTEQVINGRIRE
;
A
#
# COMPACT_ATOMS: atom_id res chain seq x y z
N MET A 1 -7.75 41.74 -8.18
CA MET A 1 -7.03 40.85 -7.24
C MET A 1 -7.03 39.46 -7.86
N ASN A 2 -5.92 39.03 -8.45
CA ASN A 2 -5.82 37.68 -9.02
C ASN A 2 -5.44 36.70 -7.92
N LEU A 3 -6.39 35.86 -7.51
CA LEU A 3 -6.12 34.74 -6.62
C LEU A 3 -5.48 33.62 -7.45
N VAL A 4 -4.15 33.62 -7.53
CA VAL A 4 -3.41 32.50 -8.10
C VAL A 4 -3.49 31.36 -7.09
N ILE A 5 -4.33 30.36 -7.36
CA ILE A 5 -4.33 29.10 -6.60
C ILE A 5 -3.01 28.42 -6.92
N LYS A 6 -2.00 28.64 -6.08
CA LYS A 6 -0.71 27.98 -6.15
C LYS A 6 -0.94 26.52 -5.78
N MET A 7 -1.14 25.66 -6.79
CA MET A 7 -1.07 24.21 -6.61
C MET A 7 0.27 23.91 -5.91
N PRO A 8 0.28 23.25 -4.75
CA PRO A 8 1.54 22.85 -4.15
C PRO A 8 2.26 21.95 -5.15
N SER A 9 3.50 22.31 -5.47
CA SER A 9 4.39 21.43 -6.22
C SER A 9 4.45 20.08 -5.50
N PRO A 10 4.49 18.94 -6.21
CA PRO A 10 4.66 17.65 -5.57
C PRO A 10 5.95 17.69 -4.77
N LYS A 11 5.85 17.77 -3.44
CA LYS A 11 7.03 17.65 -2.59
C LYS A 11 7.65 16.28 -2.89
N PRO A 12 8.98 16.18 -2.98
CA PRO A 12 9.65 14.89 -3.00
C PRO A 12 9.09 14.00 -1.88
N VAL A 13 8.54 12.85 -2.24
CA VAL A 13 8.00 11.89 -1.27
C VAL A 13 9.13 10.95 -0.93
N ASP A 14 9.91 11.34 0.07
CA ASP A 14 11.12 10.63 0.49
C ASP A 14 10.89 9.79 1.75
N GLY A 15 9.66 9.75 2.27
CA GLY A 15 9.31 9.03 3.49
C GLY A 15 7.82 9.09 3.83
N LEU A 16 7.51 8.60 5.04
CA LEU A 16 6.17 8.62 5.63
C LEU A 16 6.13 9.64 6.78
N PRO A 17 4.97 10.26 7.05
CA PRO A 17 3.68 10.05 6.37
C PRO A 17 3.61 10.71 4.98
N TYR A 18 2.81 10.13 4.10
CA TYR A 18 2.62 10.60 2.72
C TYR A 18 1.15 10.68 2.34
N ARG A 19 0.70 11.83 1.81
CA ARG A 19 -0.68 12.02 1.35
C ARG A 19 -0.82 11.78 -0.15
N THR A 20 -1.87 11.04 -0.52
CA THR A 20 -2.21 10.77 -1.92
C THR A 20 -3.70 10.62 -2.10
N LYS A 21 -4.14 10.75 -3.35
CA LYS A 21 -5.52 10.51 -3.77
C LYS A 21 -5.73 9.03 -4.07
N ILE A 22 -6.92 8.53 -3.75
CA ILE A 22 -7.39 7.20 -4.15
C ILE A 22 -7.86 7.28 -5.61
N TYR A 23 -7.42 6.35 -6.44
CA TYR A 23 -7.85 6.27 -7.83
C TYR A 23 -9.27 5.74 -7.98
N VAL A 24 -9.86 5.98 -9.14
CA VAL A 24 -11.23 5.54 -9.51
C VAL A 24 -11.44 4.03 -9.33
N ASN A 25 -10.37 3.24 -9.46
CA ASN A 25 -10.36 1.79 -9.26
C ASN A 25 -10.09 1.36 -7.81
N ASN A 26 -10.23 2.26 -6.83
CA ASN A 26 -9.95 2.04 -5.41
C ASN A 26 -8.50 1.68 -5.09
N GLN A 27 -7.57 1.99 -5.99
CA GLN A 27 -6.14 1.78 -5.78
C GLN A 27 -5.46 3.04 -5.30
N VAL A 28 -4.38 2.83 -4.56
CA VAL A 28 -3.51 3.89 -4.06
C VAL A 28 -2.11 3.66 -4.62
N LEU A 29 -1.53 4.72 -5.20
CA LEU A 29 -0.17 4.69 -5.74
C LEU A 29 0.86 4.99 -4.64
N LEU A 30 1.87 4.14 -4.55
CA LEU A 30 3.11 4.38 -3.84
C LEU A 30 4.18 4.82 -4.86
N PRO A 31 4.66 6.08 -4.79
CA PRO A 31 5.66 6.58 -5.72
C PRO A 31 6.96 5.77 -5.66
N ALA A 32 7.65 5.65 -6.80
CA ALA A 32 8.91 4.91 -6.90
C ALA A 32 9.99 5.43 -5.94
N ARG A 33 10.03 6.75 -5.70
CA ARG A 33 10.95 7.37 -4.74
C ARG A 33 10.70 6.88 -3.31
N LEU A 34 9.43 6.83 -2.88
CA LEU A 34 9.04 6.31 -1.57
C LEU A 34 9.44 4.84 -1.42
N ILE A 35 9.15 4.00 -2.44
CA ILE A 35 9.50 2.58 -2.42
C ILE A 35 11.02 2.38 -2.28
N ARG A 36 11.82 3.16 -3.01
CA ARG A 36 13.29 3.12 -2.94
C ARG A 36 13.82 3.63 -1.60
N ALA A 37 13.26 4.75 -1.10
CA ALA A 37 13.65 5.31 0.20
C ALA A 37 13.38 4.33 1.36
N LEU A 38 12.31 3.54 1.26
CA LEU A 38 11.97 2.50 2.22
C LEU A 38 12.74 1.18 2.02
N GLY A 39 13.45 0.99 0.90
CA GLY A 39 14.18 -0.25 0.60
C GLY A 39 13.28 -1.49 0.45
N ILE A 40 12.04 -1.30 -0.03
CA ILE A 40 11.00 -2.35 -0.14
C ILE A 40 10.68 -2.72 -1.60
N ASP A 41 11.59 -2.46 -2.53
CA ASP A 41 11.41 -2.74 -3.95
C ASP A 41 11.23 -4.25 -4.26
N TRP A 42 11.77 -5.13 -3.42
CA TRP A 42 11.66 -6.58 -3.50
C TRP A 42 10.32 -7.13 -2.96
N VAL A 43 9.53 -6.30 -2.27
CA VAL A 43 8.38 -6.75 -1.49
C VAL A 43 7.15 -6.96 -2.36
N ARG A 44 6.46 -8.09 -2.17
CA ARG A 44 5.19 -8.40 -2.83
C ARG A 44 3.97 -8.09 -1.96
N TYR A 45 4.08 -8.24 -0.65
CA TYR A 45 2.98 -7.99 0.29
C TYR A 45 3.44 -7.12 1.45
N ALA A 46 2.58 -6.23 1.92
CA ALA A 46 2.86 -5.38 3.08
C ALA A 46 1.61 -5.19 3.92
N ASP A 47 1.79 -4.98 5.22
CA ASP A 47 0.77 -4.35 6.05
C ASP A 47 0.88 -2.83 5.87
N ILE A 48 -0.22 -2.17 5.53
CA ILE A 48 -0.23 -0.73 5.23
C ILE A 48 -1.16 -0.04 6.21
N THR A 49 -0.64 0.95 6.93
CA THR A 49 -1.45 1.79 7.82
C THR A 49 -1.77 3.10 7.12
N ILE A 50 -3.06 3.41 7.00
CA ILE A 50 -3.57 4.64 6.41
C ILE A 50 -4.42 5.42 7.41
N ARG A 51 -4.54 6.73 7.20
CA ARG A 51 -5.48 7.60 7.89
C ARG A 51 -6.43 8.23 6.89
N HIS A 52 -7.73 8.12 7.19
CA HIS A 52 -8.82 8.69 6.39
C HIS A 52 -9.93 9.15 7.35
N ASN A 53 -10.46 10.36 7.16
CA ASN A 53 -11.50 10.97 8.01
C ASN A 53 -11.23 10.88 9.53
N GLY A 54 -9.97 10.99 9.95
CA GLY A 54 -9.56 10.90 11.36
C GLY A 54 -9.36 9.47 11.89
N GLU A 55 -9.82 8.46 11.15
CA GLU A 55 -9.67 7.05 11.50
C GLU A 55 -8.31 6.50 11.05
N VAL A 56 -7.71 5.62 11.85
CA VAL A 56 -6.48 4.90 11.52
C VAL A 56 -6.81 3.46 11.16
N ILE A 57 -6.51 3.08 9.92
CA ILE A 57 -6.92 1.83 9.32
C ILE A 57 -5.68 1.03 8.92
N THR A 58 -5.57 -0.22 9.36
CA THR A 58 -4.51 -1.12 8.92
C THR A 58 -5.04 -2.12 7.90
N LEU A 59 -4.51 -2.05 6.68
CA LEU A 59 -4.71 -3.04 5.62
C LEU A 59 -3.70 -4.16 5.81
N ARG A 60 -4.17 -5.36 6.18
CA ARG A 60 -3.30 -6.52 6.39
C ARG A 60 -3.00 -7.22 5.07
N LYS A 61 -1.75 -7.62 4.85
CA LYS A 61 -1.29 -8.41 3.71
C LYS A 61 -1.76 -7.84 2.36
N ALA A 62 -1.66 -6.53 2.19
CA ALA A 62 -1.99 -5.86 0.94
C ALA A 62 -0.98 -6.27 -0.15
N LEU A 63 -1.49 -6.66 -1.32
CA LEU A 63 -0.66 -6.95 -2.49
C LEU A 63 -0.12 -5.65 -3.10
N LEU A 64 1.20 -5.55 -3.21
CA LEU A 64 1.89 -4.43 -3.86
C LEU A 64 2.09 -4.73 -5.36
N LEU A 65 1.11 -4.33 -6.16
CA LEU A 65 1.11 -4.48 -7.61
C LEU A 65 2.31 -3.73 -8.22
N ARG A 66 3.07 -4.42 -9.08
CA ARG A 66 4.22 -3.87 -9.79
C ARG A 66 3.79 -3.16 -11.06
N THR A 67 4.37 -2.01 -11.33
CA THR A 67 4.30 -1.37 -12.66
C THR A 67 5.49 -1.79 -13.52
N ARG A 68 5.28 -1.98 -14.83
CA ARG A 68 6.26 -2.65 -15.72
C ARG A 68 7.64 -1.98 -15.79
N HIS A 69 7.70 -0.65 -15.76
CA HIS A 69 8.92 0.12 -16.03
C HIS A 69 9.37 1.01 -14.86
N THR A 70 8.80 0.83 -13.67
CA THR A 70 9.15 1.67 -12.51
C THR A 70 9.04 0.90 -11.21
N ALA A 71 9.70 1.40 -10.16
CA ALA A 71 9.65 0.82 -8.83
C ALA A 71 8.35 1.19 -8.08
N SER A 72 7.46 1.98 -8.70
CA SER A 72 6.19 2.33 -8.08
C SER A 72 5.35 1.09 -7.82
N ARG A 73 4.55 1.16 -6.75
CA ARG A 73 3.64 0.10 -6.36
C ARG A 73 2.23 0.64 -6.26
N GLN A 74 1.25 -0.23 -6.45
CA GLN A 74 -0.14 0.09 -6.17
C GLN A 74 -0.71 -0.96 -5.23
N PHE A 75 -1.62 -0.55 -4.36
CA PHE A 75 -2.41 -1.48 -3.57
C PHE A 75 -3.87 -1.09 -3.64
N THR A 76 -4.76 -2.07 -3.50
CA THR A 76 -6.21 -1.86 -3.49
C THR A 76 -6.69 -1.74 -2.06
N ILE A 77 -7.60 -0.79 -1.80
CA ILE A 77 -8.34 -0.75 -0.54
C ILE A 77 -9.49 -1.77 -0.62
N PRO A 78 -9.49 -2.81 0.23
CA PRO A 78 -10.49 -3.86 0.19
C PRO A 78 -11.92 -3.32 0.37
N ARG A 79 -12.91 -4.00 -0.21
CA ARG A 79 -14.30 -3.54 -0.22
C ARG A 79 -14.85 -3.40 1.20
N GLU A 80 -14.57 -4.36 2.05
CA GLU A 80 -14.97 -4.39 3.46
C GLU A 80 -14.42 -3.20 4.25
N VAL A 81 -13.20 -2.75 3.92
CA VAL A 81 -12.61 -1.55 4.53
C VAL A 81 -13.30 -0.30 4.00
N ARG A 82 -13.54 -0.23 2.68
CA ARG A 82 -14.22 0.93 2.08
C ARG A 82 -15.62 1.14 2.63
N GLU A 83 -16.41 0.08 2.70
CA GLU A 83 -17.78 0.14 3.22
C GLU A 83 -17.79 0.46 4.72
N LYS A 84 -16.88 -0.12 5.51
CA LYS A 84 -16.81 0.11 6.95
C LYS A 84 -16.42 1.55 7.32
N TYR A 85 -15.47 2.14 6.60
CA TYR A 85 -14.92 3.45 6.95
C TYR A 85 -15.35 4.58 5.97
N GLY A 86 -16.25 4.28 5.03
CA GLY A 86 -16.75 5.27 4.07
C GLY A 86 -15.70 5.79 3.10
N VAL A 87 -14.71 4.96 2.75
CA VAL A 87 -13.63 5.36 1.84
C VAL A 87 -14.12 5.30 0.40
N MET A 88 -14.11 6.44 -0.29
CA MET A 88 -14.57 6.56 -1.67
C MET A 88 -13.41 6.75 -2.65
N PRO A 89 -13.59 6.37 -3.93
CA PRO A 89 -12.68 6.80 -4.97
C PRO A 89 -12.56 8.32 -4.99
N LEU A 90 -11.38 8.84 -5.33
CA LEU A 90 -11.05 10.26 -5.34
C LEU A 90 -10.90 10.92 -3.96
N ASP A 91 -11.11 10.21 -2.85
CA ASP A 91 -10.76 10.74 -1.54
C ASP A 91 -9.23 10.89 -1.39
N GLU A 92 -8.83 11.78 -0.47
CA GLU A 92 -7.45 11.85 0.00
C GLU A 92 -7.24 10.90 1.18
N VAL A 93 -6.06 10.27 1.21
CA VAL A 93 -5.63 9.38 2.27
C VAL A 93 -4.19 9.69 2.65
N GLU A 94 -3.87 9.56 3.94
CA GLU A 94 -2.51 9.70 4.45
C GLU A 94 -1.95 8.32 4.81
N ILE A 95 -0.88 7.92 4.14
CA ILE A 95 -0.16 6.67 4.44
C ILE A 95 0.77 6.95 5.61
N LEU A 96 0.59 6.22 6.70
CA LEU A 96 1.34 6.39 7.95
C LEU A 96 2.50 5.41 8.07
N ASP A 97 2.29 4.15 7.66
CA ASP A 97 3.28 3.07 7.83
C ASP A 97 3.12 2.02 6.71
N ILE A 98 4.23 1.41 6.32
CA ILE A 98 4.30 0.31 5.35
C ILE A 98 5.25 -0.74 5.90
N ARG A 99 4.71 -1.86 6.40
CA ARG A 99 5.49 -2.97 6.95
C ARG A 99 5.60 -4.10 5.94
N PRO A 100 6.80 -4.36 5.38
CA PRO A 100 6.96 -5.41 4.39
C PRO A 100 6.80 -6.80 5.00
N LEU A 101 6.09 -7.69 4.31
CA LEU A 101 5.96 -9.08 4.71
C LEU A 101 6.93 -9.95 3.92
N ARG A 102 7.85 -10.62 4.62
CA ARG A 102 8.65 -11.70 4.04
C ARG A 102 7.80 -12.96 3.98
N ILE A 103 7.45 -13.39 2.77
CA ILE A 103 6.92 -14.75 2.59
C ILE A 103 8.12 -15.69 2.73
N LYS A 104 8.18 -16.46 3.81
CA LYS A 104 8.96 -17.71 3.79
C LYS A 104 8.26 -18.63 2.81
N GLU A 105 8.88 -18.92 1.67
CA GLU A 105 8.40 -20.01 0.82
C GLU A 105 8.39 -21.27 1.66
N VAL A 106 7.20 -21.86 1.82
CA VAL A 106 7.09 -23.17 2.45
C VAL A 106 7.61 -24.15 1.40
N SER A 107 8.76 -24.76 1.67
CA SER A 107 9.31 -25.82 0.82
C SER A 107 8.28 -26.94 0.69
N THR A 108 7.97 -27.34 -0.53
CA THR A 108 7.02 -28.41 -0.86
C THR A 108 7.34 -29.77 -0.18
N GLU A 109 8.53 -29.93 0.42
CA GLU A 109 8.92 -31.13 1.16
C GLU A 109 8.12 -31.41 2.44
N GLN A 110 7.41 -30.45 3.03
CA GLN A 110 6.67 -30.69 4.28
C GLN A 110 5.34 -31.43 4.10
N VAL A 111 4.84 -31.62 2.87
CA VAL A 111 3.54 -32.29 2.64
C VAL A 111 3.67 -33.82 2.51
N ILE A 112 4.88 -34.35 2.26
CA ILE A 112 5.03 -35.78 1.90
C ILE A 112 5.25 -36.70 3.11
N ASN A 113 5.73 -36.20 4.24
CA ASN A 113 6.06 -37.04 5.41
C ASN A 113 4.92 -37.16 6.44
N GLY A 114 3.67 -37.10 5.98
CA GLY A 114 2.47 -37.34 6.78
C GLY A 114 1.98 -38.80 6.78
N ARG A 115 2.88 -39.79 6.64
CA ARG A 115 2.53 -41.21 6.83
C ARG A 115 2.97 -41.67 8.22
N ILE A 116 2.07 -41.45 9.19
CA ILE A 116 2.00 -42.31 10.37
C ILE A 116 1.15 -43.51 9.97
N ARG A 117 1.73 -44.70 10.01
CA ARG A 117 1.04 -45.91 10.45
C ARG A 117 2.02 -46.73 11.30
N GLU A 118 1.50 -47.08 12.47
CA GLU A 118 2.03 -48.03 13.45
C GLU A 118 2.42 -49.38 12.81
#